data_AF-A0A3C0DZ05-F1
#
_entry.id   AF-A0A3C0DZ05-F1
#
_cell.length_a   1.000
_cell.length_b   1.000
_cell.length_c   1.000
_cell.angle_alpha   90.00
_cell.angle_beta   90.00
_cell.angle_gamma   90.00
#
_symmetry.space_group_name_H-M   'P 1'
#
loop_
_entity.id
_entity.type
_entity.pdbx_description
1 polymer ?
#
loop_
_entity_poly.entity_id
_entity_poly.type
_entity_poly.pdbx_seq_one_letter_code
_entity_poly.pdbx_strand_id
1 'polypeptide(L)'
;ATPRAKEALVELCLVHVKQGEDDKVLSLWDNIRTNYGNDNVAADAYNIVEPLLIQRGLLDNLPPAVGLDGAEIEQRFFESASYLALEDRCAEAIPRLSEYVRQYPGGTHMAEAQFYLANCLFDQNLPDSAYVSYVAVLALPAGDFSEAAALGAATIAWNAGQHREALGHYETLEELAALQSNRLEAAIGQMRCHYLLGQEDEAANFAARVMYDPGTPDDIQRTAKLWNARIACNRGEHSTVLDDLAALVTFGGSAGAEAQYLLAEHDHNAGAFDACEEKLFVLIEQFYNQDAWKNQGFLLLVKTYIGMNDLFQARATANSILANVQVAEVQEAVSDLLLEIDALEAATTEPNQE
;
A
#
# COMPACT_ATOMS: atom_id res chain seq x y z
N ALA A 1 15.67 48.16 -38.91
CA ALA A 1 15.55 47.42 -40.18
C ALA A 1 14.34 47.93 -40.99
N THR A 2 14.38 47.78 -42.31
CA THR A 2 13.20 48.03 -43.18
C THR A 2 12.11 46.98 -42.91
N PRO A 3 10.83 47.25 -43.23
CA PRO A 3 9.74 46.26 -43.05
C PRO A 3 10.06 44.90 -43.69
N ARG A 4 10.52 44.89 -44.94
CA ARG A 4 10.93 43.66 -45.65
C ARG A 4 12.05 42.88 -44.97
N ALA A 5 13.00 43.57 -44.34
CA ALA A 5 14.08 42.92 -43.62
C ALA A 5 13.60 42.28 -42.31
N LYS A 6 12.54 42.82 -41.69
CA LYS A 6 11.88 42.23 -40.53
C LYS A 6 11.06 40.99 -40.92
N GLU A 7 10.27 41.09 -41.99
CA GLU A 7 9.51 39.96 -42.56
C GLU A 7 10.45 38.79 -42.93
N ALA A 8 11.60 39.07 -43.54
CA ALA A 8 12.59 38.06 -43.87
C ALA A 8 13.12 37.29 -42.65
N LEU A 9 13.20 37.93 -41.46
CA LEU A 9 13.62 37.23 -40.23
C LEU A 9 12.59 36.20 -39.79
N VAL A 10 11.29 36.54 -39.88
CA VAL A 10 10.18 35.63 -39.57
C VAL A 10 10.15 34.46 -40.55
N GLU A 11 10.32 34.72 -41.85
CA GLU A 11 10.41 33.67 -42.87
C GLU A 11 11.61 32.74 -42.63
N LEU A 12 12.76 33.28 -42.21
CA LEU A 12 13.93 32.48 -41.86
C LEU A 12 13.66 31.59 -40.64
N CYS A 13 12.97 32.07 -39.60
CA CYS A 13 12.54 31.23 -38.49
C CYS A 13 11.71 30.04 -39.01
N LEU A 14 10.74 30.28 -39.90
CA LEU A 14 9.92 29.21 -40.48
C LEU A 14 10.74 28.19 -41.28
N VAL A 15 11.70 28.66 -42.07
CA VAL A 15 12.59 27.78 -42.86
C VAL A 15 13.41 26.88 -41.93
N HIS A 16 14.04 27.46 -40.90
CA HIS A 16 14.88 26.70 -39.99
C HIS A 16 14.08 25.73 -39.12
N VAL A 17 12.86 26.11 -38.68
CA VAL A 17 11.94 25.18 -38.00
C VAL A 17 11.61 23.99 -38.90
N LYS A 18 11.28 24.23 -40.18
CA LYS A 18 10.98 23.16 -41.14
C LYS A 18 12.19 22.26 -41.45
N GLN A 19 13.41 22.75 -41.25
CA GLN A 19 14.65 22.01 -41.44
C GLN A 19 15.14 21.32 -40.16
N GLY A 20 14.49 21.53 -39.02
CA GLY A 20 14.91 20.98 -37.72
C GLY A 20 16.23 21.60 -37.21
N GLU A 21 16.55 22.83 -37.62
CA GLU A 21 17.79 23.51 -37.25
C GLU A 21 17.63 24.35 -35.99
N ASP A 22 17.32 23.70 -34.86
CA ASP A 22 16.94 24.34 -33.59
C ASP A 22 17.89 25.45 -33.13
N ASP A 23 19.21 25.24 -33.20
CA ASP A 23 20.18 26.24 -32.74
C ASP A 23 20.12 27.53 -33.57
N LYS A 24 19.82 27.41 -34.87
CA LYS A 24 19.61 28.58 -35.74
C LYS A 24 18.28 29.26 -35.45
N VAL A 25 17.22 28.48 -35.19
CA VAL A 25 15.92 29.01 -34.76
C VAL A 25 16.09 29.83 -33.47
N LEU A 26 16.76 29.28 -32.45
CA LEU A 26 16.99 29.95 -31.18
C LEU A 26 17.88 31.19 -31.34
N SER A 27 18.91 31.13 -32.18
CA SER A 27 19.77 32.28 -32.48
C SER A 27 18.99 33.42 -33.16
N LEU A 28 18.09 33.09 -34.10
CA LEU A 28 17.23 34.07 -34.75
C LEU A 28 16.19 34.63 -33.79
N TRP A 29 15.56 33.77 -32.97
CA TRP A 29 14.65 34.20 -31.93
C TRP A 29 15.33 35.17 -30.96
N ASP A 30 16.54 34.87 -30.50
CA ASP A 30 17.34 35.75 -29.64
C ASP A 30 17.59 37.12 -30.28
N ASN A 31 17.92 37.14 -31.57
CA ASN A 31 18.06 38.39 -32.32
C ASN A 31 16.73 39.18 -32.35
N ILE A 32 15.63 38.51 -32.70
CA ILE A 32 14.31 39.13 -32.85
C ILE A 32 13.82 39.68 -31.51
N ARG A 33 13.84 38.87 -30.44
CA ARG A 33 13.37 39.28 -29.12
C ARG A 33 14.18 40.45 -28.54
N THR A 34 15.49 40.47 -28.81
CA THR A 34 16.39 41.51 -28.28
C THR A 34 16.27 42.82 -29.06
N ASN A 35 16.26 42.76 -30.40
CA ASN A 35 16.32 43.97 -31.22
C ASN A 35 14.94 44.51 -31.63
N TYR A 36 13.90 43.69 -31.57
CA TYR A 36 12.55 44.01 -32.08
C TYR A 36 11.44 43.63 -31.11
N GLY A 37 11.72 43.51 -29.81
CA GLY A 37 10.75 42.98 -28.85
C GLY A 37 9.47 43.80 -28.62
N ASN A 38 9.42 45.07 -29.04
CA ASN A 38 8.22 45.91 -29.01
C ASN A 38 7.51 45.99 -30.38
N ASP A 39 8.00 45.29 -31.39
CA ASP A 39 7.49 45.31 -32.75
C ASP A 39 6.71 44.03 -33.05
N ASN A 40 5.64 44.11 -33.85
CA ASN A 40 4.78 42.98 -34.17
C ASN A 40 5.55 41.80 -34.79
N VAL A 41 6.71 42.05 -35.43
CA VAL A 41 7.58 40.98 -35.93
C VAL A 41 7.98 39.96 -34.84
N ALA A 42 8.10 40.39 -33.58
CA ALA A 42 8.41 39.48 -32.47
C ALA A 42 7.23 38.57 -32.13
N ALA A 43 5.99 39.05 -32.24
CA ALA A 43 4.79 38.23 -32.09
C ALA A 43 4.65 37.23 -33.24
N ASP A 44 4.88 37.68 -34.49
CA ASP A 44 4.84 36.81 -35.67
C ASP A 44 5.91 35.71 -35.60
N ALA A 45 7.12 36.05 -35.15
CA ALA A 45 8.18 35.07 -34.94
C ALA A 45 7.85 34.11 -33.80
N TYR A 46 7.29 34.61 -32.69
CA TYR A 46 6.89 33.78 -31.55
C TYR A 46 5.94 32.66 -31.98
N ASN A 47 4.91 32.96 -32.78
CA ASN A 47 3.95 31.97 -33.28
C ASN A 47 4.60 30.83 -34.07
N ILE A 48 5.80 31.04 -34.62
CA ILE A 48 6.56 30.02 -35.37
C ILE A 48 7.46 29.21 -34.43
N VAL A 49 8.12 29.89 -33.48
CA VAL A 49 9.14 29.27 -32.64
C VAL A 49 8.59 28.73 -31.32
N GLU A 50 7.35 29.10 -30.96
CA GLU A 50 6.68 28.72 -29.72
C GLU A 50 6.80 27.22 -29.40
N PRO A 51 6.53 26.27 -30.31
CA PRO A 51 6.68 24.85 -30.00
C PRO A 51 8.09 24.47 -29.54
N LEU A 52 9.13 25.07 -30.14
CA LEU A 52 10.53 24.84 -29.76
C LEU A 52 10.85 25.53 -28.43
N LEU A 53 10.37 26.76 -28.21
CA LEU A 53 10.56 27.47 -26.95
C LEU A 53 9.93 26.70 -25.80
N ILE A 54 8.70 26.24 -26.00
CA ILE A 54 8.00 25.33 -25.10
C ILE A 54 8.88 24.11 -24.86
N GLN A 55 9.26 23.35 -25.89
CA GLN A 55 10.07 22.12 -25.74
C GLN A 55 11.37 22.35 -24.97
N ARG A 56 12.03 23.50 -25.15
CA ARG A 56 13.27 23.86 -24.47
C ARG A 56 13.07 24.52 -23.11
N GLY A 57 11.83 24.83 -22.75
CA GLY A 57 11.46 25.49 -21.50
C GLY A 57 11.90 26.95 -21.44
N LEU A 58 11.87 27.63 -22.59
CA LEU A 58 12.38 29.00 -22.81
C LEU A 58 11.23 29.99 -23.04
N LEU A 59 10.14 29.86 -22.27
CA LEU A 59 9.02 30.82 -22.31
C LEU A 59 9.18 31.98 -21.32
N ASP A 60 10.29 32.01 -20.61
CA ASP A 60 10.70 33.10 -19.75
C ASP A 60 11.22 34.29 -20.57
N ASN A 61 10.87 35.51 -20.13
CA ASN A 61 11.27 36.77 -20.76
C ASN A 61 10.78 36.95 -22.22
N LEU A 62 9.53 36.57 -22.51
CA LEU A 62 8.93 36.87 -23.82
C LEU A 62 8.86 38.38 -24.08
N PRO A 63 9.07 38.82 -25.33
CA PRO A 63 8.93 40.22 -25.71
C PRO A 63 7.56 40.82 -25.39
N PRO A 64 7.48 42.11 -25.04
CA PRO A 64 6.20 42.80 -24.82
C PRO A 64 5.21 42.68 -25.99
N ALA A 65 5.71 42.65 -27.24
CA ALA A 65 4.86 42.51 -28.42
C ALA A 65 4.14 41.15 -28.53
N VAL A 66 4.64 40.10 -27.86
CA VAL A 66 3.96 38.79 -27.81
C VAL A 66 2.63 38.90 -27.05
N GLY A 67 2.53 39.82 -26.10
CA GLY A 67 1.27 40.18 -25.45
C GLY A 67 0.69 39.13 -24.52
N LEU A 68 1.45 38.07 -24.20
CA LEU A 68 1.06 37.08 -23.21
C LEU A 68 1.38 37.57 -21.80
N ASP A 69 0.44 37.37 -20.88
CA ASP A 69 0.70 37.57 -19.46
C ASP A 69 1.37 36.35 -18.81
N GLY A 70 1.75 36.49 -17.54
CA GLY A 70 2.43 35.41 -16.81
C GLY A 70 1.58 34.15 -16.64
N ALA A 71 0.25 34.29 -16.56
CA ALA A 71 -0.65 33.14 -16.40
C ALA A 71 -0.81 32.39 -17.73
N GLU A 72 -0.90 33.09 -18.86
CA GLU A 72 -0.93 32.48 -20.18
C GLU A 72 0.39 31.75 -20.51
N ILE A 73 1.52 32.31 -20.08
CA ILE A 73 2.84 31.66 -20.23
C ILE A 73 2.92 30.38 -19.38
N GLU A 74 2.49 30.47 -18.12
CA GLU A 74 2.44 29.31 -17.22
C GLU A 74 1.56 28.20 -17.79
N GLN A 75 0.34 28.53 -18.23
CA GLN A 75 -0.61 27.60 -18.82
C GLN A 75 0.02 26.83 -19.99
N ARG A 76 0.64 27.54 -20.95
CA ARG A 76 1.27 26.92 -22.13
C ARG A 76 2.43 26.01 -21.74
N PHE A 77 3.21 26.41 -20.74
CA PHE A 77 4.31 25.59 -20.25
C PHE A 77 3.78 24.30 -19.61
N PHE A 78 2.77 24.42 -18.74
CA PHE A 78 2.13 23.31 -18.07
C PHE A 78 1.49 22.34 -19.08
N GLU A 79 0.63 22.84 -19.97
CA GLU A 79 -0.07 22.03 -20.98
C GLU A 79 0.89 21.22 -21.84
N SER A 80 2.03 21.79 -22.22
CA SER A 80 3.03 21.02 -22.96
C SER A 80 3.69 19.92 -22.14
N ALA A 81 3.92 20.15 -20.85
CA ALA A 81 4.53 19.16 -19.98
C ALA A 81 3.53 18.03 -19.66
N SER A 82 2.28 18.38 -19.34
CA SER A 82 1.22 17.42 -19.03
C SER A 82 0.76 16.63 -20.25
N TYR A 83 0.75 17.22 -21.45
CA TYR A 83 0.43 16.49 -22.68
C TYR A 83 1.32 15.26 -22.89
N LEU A 84 2.61 15.36 -22.55
CA LEU A 84 3.53 14.21 -22.63
C LEU A 84 3.15 13.10 -21.64
N ALA A 85 2.72 13.44 -20.44
CA ALA A 85 2.27 12.48 -19.45
C ALA A 85 0.97 11.79 -19.88
N LEU A 86 0.02 12.55 -20.45
CA LEU A 86 -1.26 12.05 -20.94
C LEU A 86 -1.14 11.12 -22.17
N GLU A 87 -0.04 11.24 -22.92
CA GLU A 87 0.30 10.35 -24.05
C GLU A 87 1.22 9.18 -23.63
N ASP A 88 1.33 8.90 -22.32
CA ASP A 88 2.17 7.86 -21.74
C ASP A 88 3.68 8.00 -22.07
N ARG A 89 4.13 9.20 -22.42
CA ARG A 89 5.55 9.52 -22.72
C ARG A 89 6.30 9.94 -21.46
N CYS A 90 6.24 9.12 -20.43
CA CYS A 90 6.74 9.42 -19.08
C CYS A 90 8.21 9.85 -19.04
N ALA A 91 9.08 9.21 -19.84
CA ALA A 91 10.50 9.55 -19.91
C ALA A 91 10.75 11.00 -20.38
N GLU A 92 9.88 11.54 -21.23
CA GLU A 92 9.95 12.93 -21.71
C GLU A 92 9.19 13.88 -20.80
N ALA A 93 8.08 13.43 -20.20
CA ALA A 93 7.24 14.23 -19.30
C ALA A 93 7.95 14.61 -18.00
N ILE A 94 8.67 13.66 -17.38
CA ILE A 94 9.33 13.85 -16.08
C ILE A 94 10.22 15.11 -16.03
N PRO A 95 11.20 15.32 -16.93
CA PRO A 95 12.05 16.52 -16.87
C PRO A 95 11.24 17.80 -17.09
N ARG A 96 10.17 17.75 -17.90
CA ARG A 96 9.33 18.92 -18.22
C ARG A 96 8.42 19.32 -17.06
N LEU A 97 7.80 18.34 -16.42
CA LEU A 97 6.97 18.54 -15.21
C LEU A 97 7.83 18.96 -14.01
N SER A 98 9.01 18.35 -13.85
CA SER A 98 9.97 18.76 -12.82
C SER A 98 10.40 20.22 -12.98
N GLU A 99 10.60 20.65 -14.22
CA GLU A 99 10.93 22.03 -14.54
C GLU A 99 9.76 22.97 -14.24
N TYR A 100 8.53 22.60 -14.59
CA TYR A 100 7.34 23.37 -14.25
C TYR A 100 7.23 23.57 -12.73
N VAL A 101 7.33 22.48 -11.95
CA VAL A 101 7.29 22.49 -10.48
C VAL A 101 8.35 23.42 -9.89
N ARG A 102 9.54 23.46 -10.50
CA ARG A 102 10.66 24.30 -10.06
C ARG A 102 10.47 25.78 -10.43
N GLN A 103 9.95 26.08 -11.62
CA GLN A 103 9.76 27.43 -12.11
C GLN A 103 8.53 28.12 -11.49
N TYR A 104 7.48 27.35 -11.19
CA TYR A 104 6.19 27.85 -10.70
C TYR A 104 5.82 27.23 -9.34
N PRO A 105 6.60 27.46 -8.26
CA PRO A 105 6.36 26.83 -6.94
C PRO A 105 5.04 27.24 -6.26
N GLY A 106 4.39 28.31 -6.74
CA GLY A 106 3.03 28.72 -6.35
C GLY A 106 2.09 28.80 -7.56
N GLY A 107 2.40 28.06 -8.62
CA GLY A 107 1.64 28.02 -9.85
C GLY A 107 0.23 27.46 -9.67
N THR A 108 -0.65 27.80 -10.59
CA THR A 108 -2.06 27.40 -10.55
C THR A 108 -2.25 25.89 -10.80
N HIS A 109 -1.33 25.26 -11.54
CA HIS A 109 -1.38 23.83 -11.87
C HIS A 109 -0.45 22.97 -11.01
N MET A 110 0.02 23.48 -9.87
CA MET A 110 1.00 22.78 -9.03
C MET A 110 0.52 21.38 -8.59
N ALA A 111 -0.74 21.24 -8.18
CA ALA A 111 -1.30 19.94 -7.76
C ALA A 111 -1.35 18.93 -8.91
N GLU A 112 -1.83 19.37 -10.08
CA GLU A 112 -1.93 18.54 -11.28
C GLU A 112 -0.55 18.13 -11.81
N ALA A 113 0.40 19.07 -11.87
CA ALA A 113 1.76 18.81 -12.32
C ALA A 113 2.50 17.82 -11.40
N GLN A 114 2.36 17.99 -10.08
CA GLN A 114 2.95 17.04 -9.12
C GLN A 114 2.30 15.65 -9.24
N PHE A 115 0.98 15.59 -9.44
CA PHE A 115 0.29 14.32 -9.62
C PHE A 115 0.73 13.59 -10.89
N TYR A 116 0.78 14.28 -12.04
CA TYR A 116 1.28 13.68 -13.28
C TYR A 116 2.75 13.30 -13.18
N LEU A 117 3.57 14.10 -12.50
CA LEU A 117 4.97 13.76 -12.23
C LEU A 117 5.06 12.49 -11.40
N ALA A 118 4.26 12.36 -10.34
CA ALA A 118 4.22 11.18 -9.48
C ALA A 118 3.84 9.91 -10.27
N ASN A 119 2.79 9.97 -11.08
CA ASN A 119 2.37 8.85 -11.93
C ASN A 119 3.48 8.43 -12.89
N CYS A 120 4.05 9.38 -13.64
CA CYS A 120 5.15 9.08 -14.57
C CYS A 120 6.37 8.49 -13.86
N LEU A 121 6.74 8.99 -12.67
CA LEU A 121 7.83 8.45 -11.88
C LEU A 121 7.55 7.02 -11.42
N PHE A 122 6.31 6.74 -10.98
CA PHE A 122 5.89 5.42 -10.57
C PHE A 122 5.97 4.42 -11.74
N ASP A 123 5.45 4.79 -12.92
CA ASP A 123 5.49 3.96 -14.14
C ASP A 123 6.92 3.68 -14.61
N GLN A 124 7.83 4.63 -14.36
CA GLN A 124 9.26 4.47 -14.64
C GLN A 124 10.02 3.66 -13.57
N ASN A 125 9.32 3.01 -12.64
CA ASN A 125 9.88 2.25 -11.52
C ASN A 125 10.77 3.11 -10.58
N LEU A 126 10.35 4.36 -10.33
CA LEU A 126 11.00 5.28 -9.39
C LEU A 126 10.06 5.60 -8.22
N PRO A 127 9.67 4.60 -7.39
CA PRO A 127 8.62 4.77 -6.38
C PRO A 127 8.97 5.78 -5.29
N ASP A 128 10.25 5.87 -4.87
CA ASP A 128 10.66 6.83 -3.85
C ASP A 128 10.45 8.29 -4.31
N SER A 129 10.79 8.58 -5.56
CA SER A 129 10.55 9.90 -6.16
C SER A 129 9.07 10.16 -6.38
N ALA A 130 8.32 9.15 -6.83
CA ALA A 130 6.87 9.25 -6.99
C ALA A 130 6.16 9.56 -5.66
N TYR A 131 6.57 8.90 -4.58
CA TYR A 131 6.07 9.15 -3.23
C TYR A 131 6.25 10.60 -2.80
N VAL A 132 7.45 11.18 -3.03
CA VAL A 132 7.70 12.60 -2.73
C VAL A 132 6.72 13.52 -3.48
N SER A 133 6.47 13.25 -4.77
CA SER A 133 5.52 14.04 -5.57
C SER A 133 4.07 13.86 -5.13
N TYR A 134 3.62 12.64 -4.81
CA TYR A 134 2.27 12.43 -4.25
C TYR A 134 2.09 13.15 -2.92
N VAL A 135 3.06 13.07 -2.01
CA VAL A 135 3.03 13.79 -0.73
C VAL A 135 3.00 15.31 -0.96
N ALA A 136 3.68 15.82 -1.98
CA ALA A 136 3.60 17.23 -2.36
C ALA A 136 2.19 17.65 -2.80
N VAL A 137 1.44 16.77 -3.49
CA VAL A 137 0.01 17.01 -3.79
C VAL A 137 -0.81 17.09 -2.49
N LEU A 138 -0.58 16.18 -1.54
CA LEU A 138 -1.32 16.13 -0.27
C LEU A 138 -1.01 17.30 0.68
N ALA A 139 0.13 17.97 0.49
CA ALA A 139 0.47 19.18 1.23
C ALA A 139 -0.28 20.44 0.75
N LEU A 140 -0.96 20.37 -0.40
CA LEU A 140 -1.77 21.45 -0.94
C LEU A 140 -3.22 21.35 -0.43
N PRO A 141 -4.03 22.43 -0.53
CA PRO A 141 -5.46 22.34 -0.26
C PRO A 141 -6.12 21.22 -1.07
N ALA A 142 -6.99 20.45 -0.43
CA ALA A 142 -7.64 19.31 -1.07
C ALA A 142 -8.40 19.71 -2.34
N GLY A 143 -8.22 18.91 -3.40
CA GLY A 143 -8.84 19.11 -4.71
C GLY A 143 -8.89 17.82 -5.53
N ASP A 144 -9.05 17.95 -6.84
CA ASP A 144 -9.35 16.82 -7.75
C ASP A 144 -8.28 15.71 -7.76
N PHE A 145 -7.04 16.03 -7.38
CA PHE A 145 -5.91 15.08 -7.37
C PHE A 145 -5.62 14.47 -5.99
N SER A 146 -6.23 14.98 -4.92
CA SER A 146 -5.85 14.62 -3.56
C SER A 146 -6.21 13.18 -3.21
N GLU A 147 -7.39 12.71 -3.60
CA GLU A 147 -7.83 11.32 -3.35
C GLU A 147 -6.89 10.31 -4.04
N ALA A 148 -6.59 10.53 -5.32
CA ALA A 148 -5.70 9.64 -6.07
C ALA A 148 -4.25 9.71 -5.55
N ALA A 149 -3.78 10.89 -5.12
CA ALA A 149 -2.46 11.05 -4.53
C ALA A 149 -2.34 10.32 -3.17
N ALA A 150 -3.38 10.35 -2.33
CA ALA A 150 -3.42 9.63 -1.07
C ALA A 150 -3.31 8.11 -1.30
N LEU A 151 -4.06 7.59 -2.28
CA LEU A 151 -3.97 6.19 -2.68
C LEU A 151 -2.56 5.81 -3.18
N GLY A 152 -1.96 6.64 -4.04
CA GLY A 152 -0.61 6.42 -4.55
C GLY A 152 0.45 6.43 -3.45
N ALA A 153 0.40 7.42 -2.54
CA ALA A 153 1.31 7.52 -1.41
C ALA A 153 1.15 6.34 -0.43
N ALA A 154 -0.09 5.96 -0.09
CA ALA A 154 -0.38 4.81 0.76
C ALA A 154 0.15 3.51 0.15
N THR A 155 -0.10 3.28 -1.14
CA THR A 155 0.35 2.09 -1.86
C THR A 155 1.88 1.97 -1.85
N ILE A 156 2.60 3.06 -2.12
CA ILE A 156 4.07 3.04 -2.12
C ILE A 156 4.61 2.79 -0.72
N ALA A 157 4.11 3.49 0.29
CA ALA A 157 4.55 3.32 1.68
C ALA A 157 4.28 1.89 2.19
N TRP A 158 3.11 1.32 1.86
CA TRP A 158 2.74 -0.05 2.19
C TRP A 158 3.72 -1.06 1.58
N ASN A 159 3.99 -0.94 0.28
CA ASN A 159 4.92 -1.83 -0.44
C ASN A 159 6.37 -1.70 0.06
N ALA A 160 6.74 -0.54 0.59
CA ALA A 160 8.05 -0.32 1.23
C ALA A 160 8.14 -0.87 2.67
N GLY A 161 7.05 -1.45 3.21
CA GLY A 161 6.98 -1.92 4.60
C GLY A 161 6.91 -0.81 5.64
N GLN A 162 6.64 0.44 5.21
CA GLN A 162 6.54 1.62 6.07
C GLN A 162 5.11 1.72 6.62
N HIS A 163 4.73 0.78 7.48
CA HIS A 163 3.34 0.60 7.90
C HIS A 163 2.75 1.81 8.64
N ARG A 164 3.57 2.58 9.37
CA ARG A 164 3.10 3.78 10.09
C ARG A 164 2.82 4.92 9.12
N GLU A 165 3.68 5.13 8.13
CA GLU A 165 3.50 6.11 7.08
C GLU A 165 2.32 5.73 6.18
N ALA A 166 2.21 4.46 5.79
CA ALA A 166 1.09 3.93 5.02
C ALA A 166 -0.24 4.14 5.75
N LEU A 167 -0.29 3.89 7.06
CA LEU A 167 -1.48 4.14 7.87
C LEU A 167 -1.96 5.59 7.75
N GLY A 168 -1.06 6.57 7.94
CA GLY A 168 -1.42 7.99 7.83
C GLY A 168 -1.96 8.38 6.44
N HIS A 169 -1.43 7.78 5.38
CA HIS A 169 -1.96 8.00 4.03
C HIS A 169 -3.31 7.30 3.79
N TYR A 170 -3.54 6.13 4.37
CA TYR A 170 -4.84 5.47 4.30
C TYR A 170 -5.91 6.19 5.13
N GLU A 171 -5.56 6.79 6.26
CA GLU A 171 -6.45 7.69 7.02
C GLU A 171 -6.82 8.92 6.16
N THR A 172 -5.82 9.54 5.53
CA THR A 172 -6.02 10.66 4.60
C THR A 172 -6.91 10.24 3.41
N LEU A 173 -6.70 9.04 2.87
CA LEU A 173 -7.53 8.49 1.80
C LEU A 173 -8.98 8.31 2.25
N GLU A 174 -9.22 7.81 3.47
CA GLU A 174 -10.58 7.67 4.01
C GLU A 174 -11.30 9.01 4.12
N GLU A 175 -10.61 10.06 4.58
CA GLU A 175 -11.17 11.42 4.70
C GLU A 175 -11.52 12.04 3.34
N LEU A 176 -10.68 11.79 2.33
CA LEU A 176 -10.82 12.38 1.00
C LEU A 176 -11.73 11.56 0.06
N ALA A 177 -11.90 10.26 0.30
CA ALA A 177 -12.47 9.36 -0.68
C ALA A 177 -13.92 9.68 -1.05
N ALA A 178 -14.11 10.10 -2.30
CA ALA A 178 -15.41 10.17 -2.94
C ALA A 178 -15.80 8.81 -3.57
N LEU A 179 -14.82 8.04 -4.05
CA LEU A 179 -15.05 6.73 -4.65
C LEU A 179 -15.23 5.66 -3.57
N GLN A 180 -16.29 4.85 -3.71
CA GLN A 180 -16.57 3.76 -2.77
C GLN A 180 -15.45 2.71 -2.75
N SER A 181 -14.82 2.46 -3.91
CA SER A 181 -13.64 1.57 -4.00
C SER A 181 -12.47 2.06 -3.17
N ASN A 182 -12.24 3.38 -3.15
CA ASN A 182 -11.12 3.97 -2.39
C ASN A 182 -11.41 4.01 -0.89
N ARG A 183 -12.68 4.18 -0.48
CA ARG A 183 -13.07 4.00 0.93
C ARG A 183 -12.82 2.57 1.40
N LEU A 184 -13.11 1.59 0.56
CA LEU A 184 -12.85 0.20 0.87
C LEU A 184 -11.35 -0.09 0.93
N GLU A 185 -10.58 0.40 -0.04
CA GLU A 185 -9.11 0.27 -0.05
C GLU A 185 -8.48 0.92 1.19
N ALA A 186 -8.96 2.09 1.61
CA ALA A 186 -8.55 2.72 2.86
C ALA A 186 -8.85 1.84 4.07
N ALA A 187 -10.05 1.25 4.18
CA ALA A 187 -10.41 0.37 5.28
C ALA A 187 -9.53 -0.91 5.32
N ILE A 188 -9.24 -1.49 4.14
CA ILE A 188 -8.35 -2.66 4.02
C ILE A 188 -6.92 -2.27 4.43
N GLY A 189 -6.42 -1.14 3.95
CA GLY A 189 -5.10 -0.61 4.29
C GLY A 189 -4.93 -0.35 5.78
N GLN A 190 -5.90 0.33 6.41
CA GLN A 190 -5.90 0.60 7.85
C GLN A 190 -5.97 -0.69 8.67
N MET A 191 -6.84 -1.65 8.31
CA MET A 191 -6.88 -2.98 8.94
C MET A 191 -5.49 -3.63 8.98
N ARG A 192 -4.81 -3.66 7.83
CA ARG A 192 -3.48 -4.26 7.68
C ARG A 192 -2.41 -3.52 8.46
N CYS A 193 -2.39 -2.19 8.38
CA CYS A 193 -1.41 -1.40 9.09
C CYS A 193 -1.57 -1.51 10.60
N HIS A 194 -2.79 -1.35 11.12
CA HIS A 194 -3.06 -1.51 12.56
C HIS A 194 -2.66 -2.90 13.06
N TYR A 195 -3.00 -3.95 12.31
CA TYR A 195 -2.63 -5.32 12.68
C TYR A 195 -1.11 -5.50 12.79
N LEU A 196 -0.35 -5.05 11.78
CA LEU A 196 1.11 -5.16 11.77
C LEU A 196 1.81 -4.25 12.78
N LEU A 197 1.15 -3.17 13.20
CA LEU A 197 1.62 -2.26 14.25
C LEU A 197 1.23 -2.73 15.66
N GLY A 198 0.52 -3.85 15.79
CA GLY A 198 0.05 -4.38 17.08
C GLY A 198 -1.09 -3.59 17.71
N GLN A 199 -1.79 -2.77 16.92
CA GLN A 199 -2.94 -1.97 17.33
C GLN A 199 -4.22 -2.81 17.16
N GLU A 200 -4.41 -3.78 18.05
CA GLU A 200 -5.43 -4.82 17.90
C GLU A 200 -6.87 -4.29 17.92
N ASP A 201 -7.17 -3.27 18.73
CA ASP A 201 -8.52 -2.68 18.80
C ASP A 201 -8.93 -2.07 17.47
N GLU A 202 -8.07 -1.24 16.90
CA GLU A 202 -8.29 -0.61 15.61
C GLU A 202 -8.30 -1.67 14.50
N ALA A 203 -7.39 -2.64 14.53
CA ALA A 203 -7.36 -3.73 13.56
C ALA A 203 -8.68 -4.53 13.53
N ALA A 204 -9.24 -4.86 14.71
CA ALA A 204 -10.52 -5.57 14.81
C ALA A 204 -11.69 -4.70 14.28
N ASN A 205 -11.71 -3.41 14.62
CA ASN A 205 -12.73 -2.48 14.13
C ASN A 205 -12.75 -2.38 12.60
N PHE A 206 -11.57 -2.26 11.96
CA PHE A 206 -11.48 -2.25 10.51
C PHE A 206 -11.73 -3.62 9.89
N ALA A 207 -11.28 -4.72 10.51
CA ALA A 207 -11.58 -6.07 10.05
C ALA A 207 -13.10 -6.32 9.98
N ALA A 208 -13.86 -5.84 10.96
CA ALA A 208 -15.32 -5.93 10.96
C ALA A 208 -15.99 -5.21 9.79
N ARG A 209 -15.40 -4.09 9.33
CA ARG A 209 -15.87 -3.37 8.13
C ARG A 209 -15.55 -4.13 6.84
N VAL A 210 -14.40 -4.80 6.80
CA VAL A 210 -13.86 -5.45 5.59
C VAL A 210 -14.45 -6.85 5.37
N MET A 211 -14.61 -7.65 6.42
CA MET A 211 -14.85 -9.09 6.32
C MET A 211 -16.22 -9.52 5.77
N TYR A 212 -17.20 -8.61 5.78
CA TYR A 212 -18.54 -8.84 5.23
C TYR A 212 -18.94 -7.85 4.13
N ASP A 213 -18.04 -6.95 3.73
CA ASP A 213 -18.31 -6.04 2.62
C ASP A 213 -18.22 -6.82 1.29
N PRO A 214 -19.29 -6.82 0.47
CA PRO A 214 -19.33 -7.60 -0.77
C PRO A 214 -18.39 -7.07 -1.86
N GLY A 215 -17.87 -5.85 -1.72
CA GLY A 215 -16.83 -5.30 -2.58
C GLY A 215 -15.42 -5.79 -2.24
N THR A 216 -15.24 -6.39 -1.06
CA THR A 216 -13.94 -6.92 -0.64
C THR A 216 -13.64 -8.24 -1.37
N PRO A 217 -12.44 -8.39 -1.98
CA PRO A 217 -11.97 -9.66 -2.51
C PRO A 217 -12.00 -10.80 -1.47
N ASP A 218 -12.40 -12.00 -1.88
CA ASP A 218 -12.61 -13.13 -0.95
C ASP A 218 -11.37 -13.49 -0.11
N ASP A 219 -10.16 -13.35 -0.67
CA ASP A 219 -8.90 -13.58 0.04
C ASP A 219 -8.65 -12.54 1.14
N ILE A 220 -9.02 -11.29 0.89
CA ILE A 220 -8.96 -10.21 1.87
C ILE A 220 -10.03 -10.42 2.95
N GLN A 221 -11.26 -10.82 2.58
CA GLN A 221 -12.30 -11.16 3.55
C GLN A 221 -11.84 -12.29 4.49
N ARG A 222 -11.23 -13.35 3.95
CA ARG A 222 -10.68 -14.45 4.76
C ARG A 222 -9.59 -13.96 5.71
N THR A 223 -8.69 -13.11 5.23
CA THR A 223 -7.63 -12.53 6.06
C THR A 223 -8.22 -11.68 7.19
N ALA A 224 -9.22 -10.85 6.89
CA ALA A 224 -9.92 -10.03 7.87
C ALA A 224 -10.61 -10.90 8.94
N LYS A 225 -11.32 -11.96 8.54
CA LYS A 225 -11.93 -12.92 9.47
C LYS A 225 -10.91 -13.59 10.37
N LEU A 226 -9.80 -14.05 9.80
CA LEU A 226 -8.75 -14.72 10.56
C LEU A 226 -8.11 -13.77 11.59
N TRP A 227 -7.81 -12.54 11.20
CA TRP A 227 -7.24 -11.55 12.10
C TRP A 227 -8.20 -11.13 13.20
N ASN A 228 -9.46 -10.87 12.87
CA ASN A 228 -10.50 -10.58 13.85
C ASN A 228 -10.66 -11.75 14.84
N ALA A 229 -10.68 -12.98 14.34
CA ALA A 229 -10.78 -14.17 15.17
C ALA A 229 -9.57 -14.32 16.09
N ARG A 230 -8.34 -14.13 15.59
CA ARG A 230 -7.13 -14.19 16.41
C ARG A 230 -7.17 -13.14 17.54
N ILE A 231 -7.55 -11.90 17.22
CA ILE A 231 -7.64 -10.81 18.21
C ILE A 231 -8.69 -11.15 19.28
N ALA A 232 -9.88 -11.60 18.87
CA ALA A 232 -10.94 -11.99 19.81
C ALA A 232 -10.49 -13.16 20.70
N CYS A 233 -9.86 -14.18 20.12
CA CYS A 233 -9.34 -15.33 20.88
C CYS A 233 -8.25 -14.92 21.88
N ASN A 234 -7.33 -14.02 21.51
CA ASN A 234 -6.30 -13.49 22.42
C ASN A 234 -6.91 -12.77 23.63
N ARG A 235 -8.13 -12.23 23.50
CA ARG A 235 -8.89 -11.56 24.57
C ARG A 235 -9.76 -12.50 25.39
N GLY A 236 -9.79 -13.79 25.05
CA GLY A 236 -10.70 -14.78 25.64
C GLY A 236 -12.13 -14.67 25.14
N GLU A 237 -12.36 -13.96 24.04
CA GLU A 237 -13.68 -13.70 23.44
C GLU A 237 -14.00 -14.67 22.30
N HIS A 238 -13.42 -15.88 22.29
CA HIS A 238 -13.58 -16.91 21.24
C HIS A 238 -15.04 -17.11 20.80
N SER A 239 -15.99 -17.05 21.74
CA SER A 239 -17.43 -17.24 21.48
C SER A 239 -18.01 -16.27 20.44
N THR A 240 -17.38 -15.12 20.23
CA THR A 240 -17.84 -14.07 19.30
C THR A 240 -17.49 -14.37 17.83
N VAL A 241 -16.58 -15.32 17.58
CA VAL A 241 -15.99 -15.58 16.25
C VAL A 241 -16.09 -17.04 15.80
N LEU A 242 -16.87 -17.87 16.49
CA LEU A 242 -16.98 -19.31 16.20
C LEU A 242 -17.48 -19.60 14.78
N ASP A 243 -18.45 -18.83 14.28
CA ASP A 243 -19.00 -19.01 12.94
C ASP A 243 -17.97 -18.66 11.85
N ASP A 244 -17.18 -17.59 12.06
CA ASP A 244 -16.11 -17.20 11.15
C ASP A 244 -14.97 -18.22 11.15
N LEU A 245 -14.60 -18.73 12.32
CA LEU A 245 -13.62 -19.82 12.46
C LEU A 245 -14.10 -21.07 11.72
N ALA A 246 -15.35 -21.49 11.91
CA ALA A 246 -15.92 -22.64 11.20
C ALA A 246 -15.89 -22.44 9.68
N ALA A 247 -16.19 -21.24 9.19
CA ALA A 247 -16.07 -20.91 7.77
C ALA A 247 -14.63 -21.01 7.27
N LEU A 248 -13.64 -20.52 8.02
CA LEU A 248 -12.22 -20.62 7.67
C LEU A 248 -11.73 -22.07 7.59
N VAL A 249 -12.19 -22.94 8.51
CA VAL A 249 -11.88 -24.38 8.47
C VAL A 249 -12.31 -24.99 7.14
N THR A 250 -13.52 -24.69 6.66
CA THR A 250 -14.02 -25.23 5.38
C THR A 250 -13.20 -24.81 4.17
N PHE A 251 -12.55 -23.65 4.22
CA PHE A 251 -11.69 -23.17 3.14
C PHE A 251 -10.36 -23.93 3.06
N GLY A 252 -9.83 -24.35 4.20
CA GLY A 252 -8.59 -25.11 4.27
C GLY A 252 -7.31 -24.26 4.31
N GLY A 253 -6.17 -24.90 4.03
CA GLY A 253 -4.86 -24.26 4.05
C GLY A 253 -4.41 -23.84 5.45
N SER A 254 -3.47 -22.90 5.53
CA SER A 254 -2.92 -22.44 6.81
C SER A 254 -3.97 -21.72 7.67
N ALA A 255 -4.84 -20.91 7.04
CA ALA A 255 -5.93 -20.20 7.73
C ALA A 255 -6.96 -21.17 8.32
N GLY A 256 -7.32 -22.23 7.58
CA GLY A 256 -8.23 -23.25 8.09
C GLY A 256 -7.62 -24.07 9.25
N ALA A 257 -6.31 -24.38 9.19
CA ALA A 257 -5.63 -25.08 10.26
C ALA A 257 -5.55 -24.24 11.54
N GLU A 258 -5.22 -22.96 11.40
CA GLU A 258 -5.27 -22.03 12.52
C GLU A 258 -6.67 -21.93 13.12
N ALA A 259 -7.68 -21.78 12.27
CA ALA A 259 -9.05 -21.67 12.75
C ALA A 259 -9.50 -22.94 13.49
N GLN A 260 -9.10 -24.11 13.00
CA GLN A 260 -9.38 -25.39 13.68
C GLN A 260 -8.67 -25.47 15.03
N TYR A 261 -7.42 -24.98 15.14
CA TYR A 261 -6.71 -24.88 16.40
C TYR A 261 -7.41 -23.95 17.39
N LEU A 262 -7.83 -22.75 16.95
CA LEU A 262 -8.53 -21.77 17.79
C LEU A 262 -9.89 -22.29 18.29
N LEU A 263 -10.60 -23.08 17.48
CA LEU A 263 -11.82 -23.78 17.91
C LEU A 263 -11.53 -24.86 18.97
N ALA A 264 -10.43 -25.60 18.84
CA ALA A 264 -10.02 -26.57 19.85
C ALA A 264 -9.60 -25.87 21.15
N GLU A 265 -8.86 -24.77 21.05
CA GLU A 265 -8.46 -23.95 22.20
C GLU A 265 -9.67 -23.39 22.96
N HIS A 266 -10.71 -22.94 22.24
CA HIS A 266 -11.96 -22.53 22.85
C HIS A 266 -12.56 -23.63 23.74
N ASP A 267 -12.66 -24.86 23.22
CA ASP A 267 -13.21 -25.99 23.94
C ASP A 267 -12.34 -26.40 25.13
N HIS A 268 -11.01 -26.37 24.96
CA HIS A 268 -10.06 -26.59 26.05
C HIS A 268 -10.28 -25.60 27.20
N ASN A 269 -10.35 -24.30 26.88
CA ASN A 269 -10.55 -23.22 27.84
C ASN A 269 -11.92 -23.31 28.53
N ALA A 270 -12.94 -23.85 27.84
CA ALA A 270 -14.25 -24.11 28.41
C ALA A 270 -14.33 -25.41 29.25
N GLY A 271 -13.25 -26.20 29.32
CA GLY A 271 -13.23 -27.52 29.96
C GLY A 271 -13.99 -28.60 29.19
N ALA A 272 -14.38 -28.32 27.95
CA ALA A 272 -15.04 -29.26 27.04
C ALA A 272 -13.99 -30.15 26.36
N PHE A 273 -13.25 -30.91 27.16
CA PHE A 273 -12.07 -31.64 26.70
C PHE A 273 -12.36 -32.66 25.60
N ASP A 274 -13.48 -33.38 25.66
CA ASP A 274 -13.87 -34.35 24.61
C ASP A 274 -14.04 -33.66 23.25
N ALA A 275 -14.71 -32.50 23.24
CA ALA A 275 -14.91 -31.72 22.02
C ALA A 275 -13.57 -31.13 21.50
N CYS A 276 -12.70 -30.68 22.42
CA CYS A 276 -11.35 -30.26 22.07
C CYS A 276 -10.56 -31.38 21.40
N GLU A 277 -10.60 -32.60 21.95
CA GLU A 277 -9.90 -33.76 21.39
C GLU A 277 -10.37 -34.06 19.96
N GLU A 278 -11.68 -34.12 19.73
CA GLU A 278 -12.25 -34.33 18.39
C GLU A 278 -11.74 -33.29 17.39
N LYS A 279 -11.70 -32.01 17.79
CA LYS A 279 -11.21 -30.92 16.93
C LYS A 279 -9.71 -31.01 16.65
N LEU A 280 -8.91 -31.45 17.62
CA LEU A 280 -7.48 -31.64 17.45
C LEU A 280 -7.17 -32.81 16.51
N PHE A 281 -7.94 -33.90 16.56
CA PHE A 281 -7.81 -34.97 15.57
C PHE A 281 -8.12 -34.49 14.16
N VAL A 282 -9.19 -33.71 13.99
CA VAL A 282 -9.49 -33.07 12.69
C VAL A 282 -8.30 -32.22 12.21
N LEU A 283 -7.67 -31.43 13.09
CA LEU A 283 -6.48 -30.64 12.76
C LEU A 283 -5.33 -31.53 12.28
N ILE A 284 -5.02 -32.58 13.02
CA ILE A 284 -3.89 -33.48 12.75
C ILE A 284 -4.11 -34.28 11.45
N GLU A 285 -5.33 -34.74 11.20
CA GLU A 285 -5.67 -35.59 10.06
C GLU A 285 -5.88 -34.81 8.77
N GLN A 286 -6.64 -33.71 8.83
CA GLN A 286 -7.05 -32.97 7.62
C GLN A 286 -6.05 -31.89 7.22
N PHE A 287 -5.30 -31.35 8.18
CA PHE A 287 -4.28 -30.32 7.95
C PHE A 287 -2.86 -30.84 8.18
N TYR A 288 -2.63 -32.10 7.84
CA TYR A 288 -1.35 -32.81 8.07
C TYR A 288 -0.11 -32.09 7.49
N ASN A 289 -0.30 -31.27 6.45
CA ASN A 289 0.74 -30.48 5.78
C ASN A 289 0.98 -29.10 6.43
N GLN A 290 0.23 -28.73 7.47
CA GLN A 290 0.39 -27.49 8.23
C GLN A 290 1.17 -27.78 9.52
N ASP A 291 2.46 -28.07 9.40
CA ASP A 291 3.29 -28.54 10.52
C ASP A 291 3.26 -27.61 11.74
N ALA A 292 3.28 -26.30 11.53
CA ALA A 292 3.22 -25.31 12.63
C ALA A 292 1.95 -25.51 13.49
N TRP A 293 0.78 -25.52 12.86
CA TRP A 293 -0.50 -25.68 13.56
C TRP A 293 -0.71 -27.09 14.11
N LYS A 294 -0.28 -28.12 13.37
CA LYS A 294 -0.32 -29.50 13.84
C LYS A 294 0.52 -29.68 15.11
N ASN A 295 1.71 -29.10 15.17
CA ASN A 295 2.57 -29.19 16.35
C ASN A 295 1.94 -28.48 17.56
N GLN A 296 1.36 -27.29 17.35
CA GLN A 296 0.59 -26.60 18.39
C GLN A 296 -0.61 -27.44 18.84
N GLY A 297 -1.30 -28.10 17.92
CA GLY A 297 -2.39 -29.02 18.20
C GLY A 297 -1.97 -30.20 19.07
N PHE A 298 -0.82 -30.82 18.81
CA PHE A 298 -0.30 -31.90 19.67
C PHE A 298 0.02 -31.42 21.08
N LEU A 299 0.61 -30.23 21.24
CA LEU A 299 0.88 -29.67 22.57
C LEU A 299 -0.43 -29.39 23.33
N LEU A 300 -1.44 -28.85 22.63
CA LEU A 300 -2.75 -28.64 23.23
C LEU A 300 -3.43 -29.98 23.58
N LEU A 301 -3.25 -31.03 22.78
CA LEU A 301 -3.79 -32.36 23.07
C LEU A 301 -3.21 -32.94 24.36
N VAL A 302 -1.91 -32.78 24.60
CA VAL A 302 -1.28 -33.18 25.88
C VAL A 302 -1.93 -32.44 27.04
N LYS A 303 -2.10 -31.11 26.94
CA LYS A 303 -2.78 -30.30 27.97
C LYS A 303 -4.22 -30.74 28.19
N THR A 304 -4.94 -31.07 27.11
CA THR A 304 -6.31 -31.58 27.17
C THR A 304 -6.38 -32.91 27.93
N TYR A 305 -5.46 -33.85 27.70
CA TYR A 305 -5.40 -35.08 28.48
C TYR A 305 -5.05 -34.85 29.96
N ILE A 306 -4.16 -33.89 30.26
CA ILE A 306 -3.92 -33.47 31.65
C ILE A 306 -5.22 -32.93 32.28
N GLY A 307 -5.97 -32.10 31.56
CA GLY A 307 -7.27 -31.57 31.99
C GLY A 307 -8.33 -32.65 32.22
N MET A 308 -8.30 -33.72 31.42
CA MET A 308 -9.13 -34.93 31.62
C MET A 308 -8.64 -35.83 32.78
N ASN A 309 -7.49 -35.53 33.39
CA ASN A 309 -6.78 -36.38 34.34
C ASN A 309 -6.38 -37.76 33.75
N ASP A 310 -6.22 -37.85 32.43
CA ASP A 310 -5.68 -39.02 31.74
C ASP A 310 -4.17 -38.85 31.52
N LEU A 311 -3.42 -38.96 32.63
CA LEU A 311 -1.96 -38.77 32.62
C LEU A 311 -1.23 -39.81 31.76
N PHE A 312 -1.82 -40.99 31.57
CA PHE A 312 -1.26 -42.03 30.71
C PHE A 312 -1.26 -41.59 29.25
N GLN A 313 -2.39 -41.09 28.74
CA GLN A 313 -2.47 -40.56 27.37
C GLN A 313 -1.65 -39.28 27.22
N ALA A 314 -1.68 -38.39 28.21
CA ALA A 314 -0.86 -37.18 28.21
C ALA A 314 0.63 -37.52 28.01
N ARG A 315 1.16 -38.46 28.81
CA ARG A 315 2.55 -38.91 28.72
C ARG A 315 2.85 -39.62 27.40
N ALA A 316 1.95 -40.49 26.94
CA ALA A 316 2.13 -41.20 25.67
C ALA A 316 2.24 -40.24 24.49
N THR A 317 1.33 -39.24 24.42
CA THR A 317 1.35 -38.20 23.40
C THR A 317 2.61 -37.34 23.51
N ALA A 318 2.97 -36.89 24.72
CA ALA A 318 4.17 -36.07 24.93
C ALA A 318 5.46 -36.79 24.49
N ASN A 319 5.62 -38.07 24.83
CA ASN A 319 6.76 -38.87 24.37
C ASN A 319 6.78 -39.07 22.86
N SER A 320 5.61 -39.21 22.23
CA SER A 320 5.51 -39.28 20.77
C SER A 320 5.97 -37.98 20.12
N ILE A 321 5.60 -36.82 20.66
CA ILE A 321 6.08 -35.52 20.19
C ILE A 321 7.60 -35.42 20.33
N LEU A 322 8.16 -35.77 21.51
CA LEU A 322 9.61 -35.75 21.74
C LEU A 322 10.37 -36.61 20.71
N ALA A 323 9.86 -37.79 20.41
CA ALA A 323 10.50 -38.72 19.48
C ALA A 323 10.40 -38.26 18.01
N ASN A 324 9.32 -37.60 17.62
CA ASN A 324 8.98 -37.38 16.21
C ASN A 324 9.09 -35.92 15.72
N VAL A 325 9.03 -34.92 16.61
CA VAL A 325 8.96 -33.49 16.21
C VAL A 325 10.24 -32.74 16.57
N GLN A 326 11.14 -32.53 15.60
CA GLN A 326 12.44 -31.89 15.83
C GLN A 326 12.41 -30.36 15.71
N VAL A 327 11.42 -29.71 16.34
CA VAL A 327 11.30 -28.24 16.40
C VAL A 327 11.63 -27.77 17.81
N ALA A 328 12.63 -26.90 17.96
CA ALA A 328 13.18 -26.52 19.26
C ALA A 328 12.12 -26.00 20.25
N GLU A 329 11.27 -25.07 19.81
CA GLU A 329 10.19 -24.50 20.64
C GLU A 329 9.18 -25.57 21.08
N VAL A 330 8.90 -26.56 20.22
CA VAL A 330 7.98 -27.66 20.54
C VAL A 330 8.62 -28.64 21.52
N GLN A 331 9.92 -28.92 21.35
CA GLN A 331 10.71 -29.77 22.24
C GLN A 331 10.82 -29.19 23.65
N GLU A 332 11.01 -27.88 23.75
CA GLU A 332 10.98 -27.15 25.03
C GLU A 332 9.60 -27.24 25.68
N ALA A 333 8.55 -26.84 24.95
CA ALA A 333 7.18 -26.86 25.46
C ALA A 333 6.71 -28.26 25.91
N VAL A 334 7.03 -29.32 25.16
CA VAL A 334 6.65 -30.68 25.55
C VAL A 334 7.49 -31.21 26.73
N SER A 335 8.73 -30.77 26.88
CA SER A 335 9.57 -31.14 28.03
C SER A 335 9.00 -30.55 29.32
N ASP A 336 8.53 -29.30 29.28
CA ASP A 336 7.84 -28.67 30.39
C ASP A 336 6.55 -29.41 30.76
N LEU A 337 5.75 -29.80 29.76
CA LEU A 337 4.55 -30.61 29.99
C LEU A 337 4.87 -31.98 30.61
N LEU A 338 5.99 -32.62 30.26
CA LEU A 338 6.41 -33.88 30.88
C LEU A 338 6.78 -33.70 32.35
N LEU A 339 7.41 -32.59 32.72
CA LEU A 339 7.69 -32.28 34.12
C LEU A 339 6.40 -32.05 34.93
N GLU A 340 5.41 -31.41 34.32
CA GLU A 340 4.08 -31.25 34.92
C GLU A 340 3.41 -32.62 35.13
N ILE A 341 3.43 -33.49 34.12
CA ILE A 341 2.87 -34.84 34.21
C ILE A 341 3.60 -35.66 35.29
N ASP A 342 4.93 -35.61 35.37
CA ASP A 342 5.73 -36.28 36.42
C ASP A 342 5.27 -35.85 37.82
N ALA A 343 5.05 -34.55 38.03
CA ALA A 343 4.60 -34.01 39.31
C ALA A 343 3.17 -34.48 39.66
N LEU A 344 2.25 -34.50 38.69
CA LEU A 344 0.87 -34.96 38.86
C LEU A 344 0.80 -36.47 39.15
N GLU A 345 1.63 -37.29 38.50
CA GLU A 345 1.71 -38.73 38.75
C GLU A 345 2.30 -39.04 40.15
N ALA A 346 3.30 -38.27 40.59
CA ALA A 346 3.84 -38.38 41.94
C ALA A 346 2.77 -38.03 43.01
N ALA A 347 2.01 -36.96 42.79
CA ALA A 347 0.95 -36.55 43.72
C ALA A 347 -0.20 -37.58 43.81
N THR A 348 -0.52 -38.27 42.72
CA THR A 348 -1.56 -39.30 42.70
C THR A 348 -1.12 -40.64 43.29
N THR A 349 0.19 -40.87 43.44
CA THR A 349 0.75 -42.06 44.11
C THR A 349 0.94 -41.87 45.62
N GLU A 350 0.79 -40.65 46.15
CA GLU A 350 0.89 -40.32 47.59
C GLU A 350 -0.40 -40.38 48.48
N PRO A 351 -1.59 -40.93 48.15
CA PRO A 351 -2.73 -40.84 49.08
C PRO A 351 -2.67 -41.83 50.27
N ASN A 352 -2.77 -41.28 51.49
CA ASN A 352 -2.97 -41.86 52.85
C ASN A 352 -1.73 -42.44 53.58
N GLN A 353 -0.87 -41.56 54.10
CA GLN A 353 -0.14 -41.82 55.35
C GLN A 353 -0.68 -40.90 56.47
N GLU A 354 -1.91 -41.13 56.93
CA GLU A 354 -2.37 -40.75 58.28
C GLU A 354 -3.09 -41.91 58.95
#